data_AF-T0ZX82-F1
#
_entry.id   AF-T0ZX82-F1
#
_cell.length_a   1.000
_cell.length_b   1.000
_cell.length_c   1.000
_cell.angle_alpha   90.00
_cell.angle_beta   90.00
_cell.angle_gamma   90.00
#
_symmetry.space_group_name_H-M   'P 1'
#
loop_
_entity.id
_entity.type
_entity.pdbx_description
1 polymer ?
#
loop_
_entity_poly.entity_id
_entity_poly.type
_entity_poly.pdbx_seq_one_letter_code
_entity_poly.pdbx_strand_id
1 'polypeptide(L)'
;RIIVVDPRRTETAAAADLHLAILPGTDIWLYNAMLHVLIWEGLLDHDFIRDHTDGFEALRQHVAEITPAVAADICGISAEYIIQAARWWGKSVAPMSLWCQGLNQSHHGTHNGTALIALSLATGKIGKPGCGPFSLTGQPNAMGGREVGGLSNLLSAHRDLANPQH
;
A
#
# COMPACT_ATOMS: atom_id res chain seq x y z
N ARG A 1 -13.18 -5.91 -9.32
CA ARG A 1 -13.34 -4.47 -9.08
C ARG A 1 -11.97 -3.82 -9.22
N ILE A 2 -11.88 -2.66 -9.84
CA ILE A 2 -10.67 -1.88 -10.06
C ILE A 2 -10.80 -0.58 -9.30
N ILE A 3 -9.89 -0.33 -8.36
CA ILE A 3 -9.75 0.95 -7.66
C ILE A 3 -8.50 1.63 -8.21
N VAL A 4 -8.61 2.88 -8.63
CA VAL A 4 -7.47 3.68 -9.09
C VAL A 4 -7.29 4.86 -8.15
N VAL A 5 -6.10 4.96 -7.58
CA VAL A 5 -5.63 6.13 -6.81
C VAL A 5 -4.68 6.90 -7.71
N ASP A 6 -5.13 8.01 -8.28
CA ASP A 6 -4.32 8.91 -9.12
C ASP A 6 -4.97 10.30 -9.11
N PRO A 7 -4.24 11.39 -8.81
CA PRO A 7 -4.79 12.74 -8.86
C PRO A 7 -5.36 13.10 -10.25
N ARG A 8 -4.87 12.46 -11.31
CA ARG A 8 -5.27 12.69 -12.68
C ARG A 8 -6.27 11.64 -13.14
N ARG A 9 -7.19 12.05 -14.00
CA ARG A 9 -8.09 11.13 -14.70
C ARG A 9 -7.40 10.51 -15.92
N THR A 10 -6.54 9.53 -15.66
CA THR A 10 -5.84 8.73 -16.67
C THR A 10 -6.78 7.74 -17.38
N GLU A 11 -6.31 7.05 -18.43
CA GLU A 11 -7.08 5.99 -19.10
C GLU A 11 -7.44 4.85 -18.13
N THR A 12 -6.52 4.45 -17.25
CA THR A 12 -6.79 3.47 -16.20
C THR A 12 -7.86 3.96 -15.24
N ALA A 13 -7.80 5.24 -14.83
CA ALA A 13 -8.82 5.84 -13.96
C ALA A 13 -10.20 5.89 -14.64
N ALA A 14 -10.25 6.14 -15.95
CA ALA A 14 -11.50 6.15 -16.71
C ALA A 14 -12.16 4.75 -16.80
N ALA A 15 -11.37 3.68 -16.70
CA ALA A 15 -11.85 2.30 -16.69
C ALA A 15 -12.10 1.73 -15.27
N ALA A 16 -11.86 2.51 -14.21
CA ALA A 16 -11.98 2.05 -12.83
C ALA A 16 -13.44 1.99 -12.36
N ASP A 17 -13.74 1.01 -11.50
CA ASP A 17 -15.01 0.97 -10.76
C ASP A 17 -15.07 2.07 -9.69
N LEU A 18 -13.91 2.48 -9.17
CA LEU A 18 -13.75 3.58 -8.22
C LEU A 18 -12.45 4.35 -8.52
N HIS A 19 -12.58 5.62 -8.85
CA HIS A 19 -11.44 6.54 -9.01
C HIS A 19 -11.33 7.44 -7.78
N LEU A 20 -10.22 7.33 -7.06
CA LEU A 20 -9.85 8.15 -5.92
C LEU A 20 -8.85 9.21 -6.40
N ALA A 21 -9.39 10.37 -6.81
CA ALA A 21 -8.62 11.51 -7.29
C ALA A 21 -8.03 12.33 -6.12
N ILE A 22 -7.15 11.72 -5.33
CA ILE A 22 -6.56 12.36 -4.15
C ILE A 22 -5.65 13.54 -4.54
N LEU A 23 -5.48 14.50 -3.62
CA LEU A 23 -4.48 15.54 -3.75
C LEU A 23 -3.06 14.94 -3.76
N PRO A 24 -2.12 15.44 -4.58
CA PRO A 24 -0.76 14.90 -4.65
C PRO A 24 -0.07 14.84 -3.28
N GLY A 25 0.53 13.68 -2.97
CA GLY A 25 1.29 13.48 -1.73
C GLY A 25 0.47 13.08 -0.50
N THR A 26 -0.83 12.83 -0.65
CA THR A 26 -1.73 12.48 0.46
C THR A 26 -2.00 10.98 0.62
N ASP A 27 -1.28 10.14 -0.13
CA ASP A 27 -1.49 8.68 -0.20
C ASP A 27 -1.50 7.99 1.17
N ILE A 28 -0.59 8.37 2.07
CA ILE A 28 -0.48 7.78 3.40
C ILE A 28 -1.76 7.99 4.23
N TRP A 29 -2.43 9.13 4.07
CA TRP A 29 -3.68 9.43 4.75
C TRP A 29 -4.81 8.54 4.26
N LEU A 30 -4.88 8.34 2.94
CA LEU A 30 -5.84 7.41 2.33
C LEU A 30 -5.65 5.99 2.88
N TYR A 31 -4.42 5.46 2.85
CA TYR A 31 -4.19 4.06 3.28
C TYR A 31 -4.40 3.88 4.78
N ASN A 32 -3.98 4.84 5.60
CA ASN A 32 -4.22 4.78 7.04
C ASN A 32 -5.72 4.88 7.38
N ALA A 33 -6.49 5.72 6.69
CA ALA A 33 -7.94 5.77 6.86
C ALA A 33 -8.64 4.53 6.34
N MET A 34 -8.14 3.91 5.27
CA MET A 34 -8.63 2.60 4.85
C MET A 34 -8.38 1.54 5.93
N LEU A 35 -7.19 1.52 6.55
CA LEU A 35 -6.87 0.60 7.64
C LEU A 35 -7.76 0.86 8.87
N HIS A 36 -8.01 2.14 9.21
CA HIS A 36 -8.95 2.53 10.25
C HIS A 36 -10.33 1.89 10.04
N VAL A 37 -10.87 1.97 8.82
CA VAL A 37 -12.17 1.37 8.48
C VAL A 37 -12.13 -0.15 8.59
N LEU A 38 -11.05 -0.80 8.12
CA LEU A 38 -10.88 -2.25 8.23
C LEU A 38 -10.87 -2.72 9.69
N ILE A 39 -10.18 -1.99 10.57
CA ILE A 39 -10.16 -2.24 12.01
C ILE A 39 -11.58 -2.11 12.59
N TRP A 40 -12.23 -0.98 12.33
CA TRP A 40 -13.53 -0.66 12.92
C TRP A 40 -14.64 -1.61 12.48
N GLU A 41 -14.60 -2.07 11.23
CA GLU A 41 -15.59 -3.00 10.67
C GLU A 41 -15.26 -4.48 10.91
N GLY A 42 -14.17 -4.80 11.62
CA GLY A 42 -13.78 -6.17 11.92
C GLY A 42 -13.40 -6.98 10.66
N LEU A 43 -12.78 -6.33 9.68
CA LEU A 43 -12.39 -6.94 8.39
C LEU A 43 -10.93 -7.42 8.38
N LEU A 44 -10.35 -7.64 9.56
CA LEU A 44 -8.97 -8.05 9.74
C LEU A 44 -8.83 -9.57 9.82
N ASP A 45 -7.65 -10.06 9.47
CA ASP A 45 -7.24 -11.43 9.72
C ASP A 45 -6.43 -11.47 11.01
N HIS A 46 -7.11 -11.61 12.15
CA HIS A 46 -6.48 -11.55 13.47
C HIS A 46 -5.49 -12.69 13.74
N ASP A 47 -5.74 -13.88 13.20
CA ASP A 47 -4.82 -15.00 13.30
C ASP A 47 -3.54 -14.72 12.50
N PHE A 48 -3.67 -14.23 11.26
CA PHE A 48 -2.52 -13.84 10.46
C PHE A 48 -1.69 -12.72 11.13
N ILE A 49 -2.36 -11.69 11.65
CA ILE A 49 -1.70 -10.59 12.37
C ILE A 49 -0.90 -11.15 13.55
N ARG A 50 -1.50 -12.01 14.38
CA ARG A 50 -0.85 -12.61 15.54
C ARG A 50 0.37 -13.45 15.16
N ASP A 51 0.23 -14.27 14.12
CA ASP A 51 1.21 -15.33 13.81
C ASP A 51 2.33 -14.86 12.88
N HIS A 52 2.13 -13.77 12.13
CA HIS A 52 3.01 -13.40 11.01
C HIS A 52 3.37 -11.91 10.94
N THR A 53 2.98 -11.10 11.91
CA THR A 53 3.29 -9.65 11.91
C THR A 53 3.82 -9.19 13.27
N ASP A 54 4.50 -8.04 13.27
CA ASP A 54 4.85 -7.28 14.46
C ASP A 54 4.28 -5.85 14.40
N GLY A 55 4.33 -5.13 15.53
CA GLY A 55 3.98 -3.70 15.57
C GLY A 55 2.50 -3.34 15.36
N PHE A 56 1.60 -4.31 15.17
CA PHE A 56 0.19 -4.03 14.85
C PHE A 56 -0.52 -3.17 15.90
N GLU A 57 -0.28 -3.38 17.20
CA GLU A 57 -0.94 -2.60 18.24
C GLU A 57 -0.54 -1.12 18.21
N ALA A 58 0.74 -0.82 17.96
CA ALA A 58 1.21 0.55 17.80
C ALA A 58 0.60 1.20 16.54
N LEU A 59 0.52 0.45 15.45
CA LEU A 59 -0.13 0.91 14.21
C LEU A 59 -1.63 1.15 14.43
N ARG A 60 -2.33 0.25 15.13
CA ARG A 60 -3.76 0.37 15.46
C ARG A 60 -4.04 1.64 16.26
N GLN A 61 -3.19 1.96 17.24
CA GLN A 61 -3.29 3.19 18.02
C GLN A 61 -3.02 4.42 17.14
N HIS A 62 -2.00 4.37 16.28
CA HIS A 62 -1.67 5.46 15.36
C HIS A 62 -2.82 5.80 14.40
N VAL A 63 -3.48 4.80 13.81
CA VAL A 63 -4.57 5.03 12.84
C VAL A 63 -5.93 5.27 13.50
N ALA A 64 -6.05 5.16 14.82
CA ALA A 64 -7.32 5.35 15.53
C ALA A 64 -7.92 6.76 15.30
N GLU A 65 -7.08 7.79 15.19
CA GLU A 65 -7.52 9.17 14.96
C GLU A 65 -7.58 9.53 13.46
N ILE A 66 -7.07 8.67 12.59
CA ILE A 66 -7.07 8.86 11.13
C ILE A 66 -8.40 8.34 10.55
N THR A 67 -9.49 9.00 10.94
CA THR A 67 -10.83 8.65 10.47
C THR A 67 -11.02 8.96 8.98
N PRO A 68 -12.01 8.36 8.30
CA PRO A 68 -12.35 8.72 6.92
C PRO A 68 -12.65 10.21 6.73
N ALA A 69 -13.21 10.89 7.74
CA ALA A 69 -13.47 12.33 7.68
C ALA A 69 -12.17 13.14 7.66
N VAL A 70 -11.23 12.82 8.55
CA VAL A 70 -9.91 13.48 8.61
C VAL A 70 -9.16 13.29 7.29
N ALA A 71 -9.12 12.06 6.78
CA ALA A 71 -8.43 11.78 5.53
C ALA A 71 -9.17 12.36 4.31
N ALA A 72 -10.49 12.45 4.32
CA ALA A 72 -11.27 13.08 3.25
C ALA A 72 -10.87 14.55 3.04
N ASP A 73 -10.78 15.31 4.13
CA ASP A 73 -10.38 16.72 4.10
C ASP A 73 -8.96 16.89 3.55
N ILE A 74 -8.03 16.04 3.97
CA ILE A 74 -6.62 16.10 3.54
C ILE A 74 -6.45 15.62 2.10
N CYS A 75 -7.11 14.51 1.74
CA CYS A 75 -7.00 13.92 0.42
C CYS A 75 -7.82 14.66 -0.64
N GLY A 76 -8.75 15.53 -0.27
CA GLY A 76 -9.64 16.23 -1.20
C GLY A 76 -10.65 15.30 -1.91
N ILE A 77 -11.06 14.20 -1.25
CA ILE A 77 -12.06 13.25 -1.75
C ILE A 77 -13.12 12.99 -0.67
N SER A 78 -14.24 12.35 -1.01
CA SER A 78 -15.29 12.06 -0.03
C SER A 78 -14.92 10.92 0.92
N ALA A 79 -15.39 11.00 2.16
CA ALA A 79 -15.19 9.95 3.16
C ALA A 79 -15.87 8.63 2.73
N GLU A 80 -17.00 8.71 2.02
CA GLU A 80 -17.71 7.56 1.49
C GLU A 80 -16.85 6.76 0.52
N TYR A 81 -16.03 7.42 -0.29
CA TYR A 81 -15.11 6.75 -1.22
C TYR A 81 -13.98 6.03 -0.50
N ILE A 82 -13.44 6.60 0.57
CA ILE A 82 -12.43 5.96 1.41
C ILE A 82 -13.01 4.70 2.08
N ILE A 83 -14.19 4.82 2.69
CA ILE A 83 -14.91 3.70 3.30
C ILE A 83 -15.22 2.64 2.25
N GLN A 84 -15.64 3.06 1.05
CA GLN A 84 -15.98 2.14 -0.02
C GLN A 84 -14.75 1.34 -0.48
N ALA A 85 -13.61 2.00 -0.66
CA ALA A 85 -12.35 1.37 -1.02
C ALA A 85 -11.89 0.36 0.03
N ALA A 86 -11.93 0.74 1.32
CA ALA A 86 -11.59 -0.15 2.43
C ALA A 86 -12.49 -1.40 2.46
N ARG A 87 -13.81 -1.21 2.32
CA ARG A 87 -14.76 -2.33 2.26
C ARG A 87 -14.52 -3.26 1.07
N TRP A 88 -14.22 -2.71 -0.10
CA TRP A 88 -13.89 -3.52 -1.29
C TRP A 88 -12.60 -4.29 -1.09
N TRP A 89 -11.60 -3.67 -0.48
CA TRP A 89 -10.34 -4.30 -0.12
C TRP A 89 -10.56 -5.46 0.87
N GLY A 90 -11.14 -5.18 2.04
CA GLY A 90 -11.29 -6.16 3.13
C GLY A 90 -12.19 -7.34 2.77
N LYS A 91 -13.23 -7.12 1.95
CA LYS A 91 -14.13 -8.19 1.48
C LYS A 91 -13.61 -8.94 0.26
N SER A 92 -12.54 -8.46 -0.38
CA SER A 92 -11.97 -9.16 -1.53
C SER A 92 -11.33 -10.48 -1.10
N VAL A 93 -11.56 -11.53 -1.90
CA VAL A 93 -10.88 -12.81 -1.69
C VAL A 93 -9.38 -12.65 -1.98
N ALA A 94 -9.05 -11.95 -3.07
CA ALA A 94 -7.69 -11.78 -3.56
C ALA A 94 -7.44 -10.34 -4.04
N PRO A 95 -7.27 -9.37 -3.11
CA PRO A 95 -6.88 -8.02 -3.47
C PRO A 95 -5.38 -7.96 -3.80
N MET A 96 -5.05 -7.30 -4.89
CA MET A 96 -3.69 -6.98 -5.30
C MET A 96 -3.55 -5.46 -5.41
N SER A 97 -2.50 -4.91 -4.82
CA SER A 97 -2.14 -3.51 -5.02
C SER A 97 -1.01 -3.42 -6.04
N LEU A 98 -1.17 -2.54 -7.02
CA LEU A 98 -0.16 -2.29 -8.05
C LEU A 98 0.27 -0.84 -8.01
N TRP A 99 1.57 -0.58 -7.96
CA TRP A 99 2.10 0.79 -8.02
C TRP A 99 3.41 0.86 -8.77
N CYS A 100 3.80 2.05 -9.20
CA CYS A 100 5.07 2.32 -9.87
C CYS A 100 5.71 3.60 -9.29
N GLN A 101 6.18 4.51 -10.15
CA GLN A 101 6.93 5.69 -9.73
C GLN A 101 6.13 6.70 -8.91
N GLY A 102 4.82 6.84 -9.15
CA GLY A 102 3.99 7.81 -8.43
C GLY A 102 4.08 7.68 -6.90
N LEU A 103 4.07 6.45 -6.40
CA LEU A 103 4.28 6.17 -4.98
C LEU A 103 5.77 6.25 -4.60
N ASN A 104 6.63 5.59 -5.38
CA ASN A 104 8.04 5.35 -5.04
C ASN A 104 8.90 6.64 -5.06
N GLN A 105 8.54 7.64 -5.85
CA GLN A 105 9.30 8.89 -6.00
C GLN A 105 8.81 10.04 -5.11
N SER A 106 7.80 9.78 -4.27
CA SER A 106 7.39 10.72 -3.22
C SER A 106 8.51 10.92 -2.20
N HIS A 107 8.60 12.12 -1.61
CA HIS A 107 9.47 12.37 -0.44
C HIS A 107 9.15 11.42 0.73
N HIS A 108 7.90 10.95 0.81
CA HIS A 108 7.45 9.96 1.79
C HIS A 108 7.26 8.56 1.17
N GLY A 109 7.91 8.26 0.04
CA GLY A 109 7.66 7.05 -0.74
C GLY A 109 7.78 5.74 0.04
N THR A 110 8.78 5.62 0.92
CA THR A 110 8.94 4.47 1.82
C THR A 110 7.72 4.33 2.75
N HIS A 111 7.29 5.42 3.39
CA HIS A 111 6.15 5.38 4.30
C HIS A 111 4.83 5.09 3.56
N ASN A 112 4.63 5.66 2.38
CA ASN A 112 3.48 5.38 1.53
C ASN A 112 3.41 3.89 1.16
N GLY A 113 4.54 3.31 0.75
CA GLY A 113 4.67 1.88 0.46
C GLY A 113 4.34 1.01 1.68
N THR A 114 4.91 1.33 2.84
CA THR A 114 4.62 0.62 4.10
C THR A 114 3.14 0.68 4.47
N ALA A 115 2.49 1.84 4.36
CA ALA A 115 1.07 1.98 4.66
C ALA A 115 0.18 1.15 3.73
N LEU A 116 0.49 1.12 2.42
CA LEU A 116 -0.21 0.26 1.46
C LEU A 116 0.00 -1.24 1.75
N ILE A 117 1.23 -1.64 2.10
CA ILE A 117 1.56 -3.02 2.47
C ILE A 117 0.83 -3.42 3.76
N ALA A 118 0.69 -2.51 4.72
CA ALA A 118 -0.01 -2.77 5.97
C ALA A 118 -1.48 -3.21 5.74
N LEU A 119 -2.15 -2.70 4.71
CA LEU A 119 -3.50 -3.17 4.32
C LEU A 119 -3.50 -4.66 3.94
N SER A 120 -2.46 -5.12 3.22
CA SER A 120 -2.32 -6.52 2.81
C SER A 120 -2.01 -7.42 4.01
N LEU A 121 -1.13 -6.97 4.90
CA LEU A 121 -0.76 -7.70 6.12
C LEU A 121 -1.95 -7.80 7.09
N ALA A 122 -2.62 -6.68 7.36
CA ALA A 122 -3.74 -6.64 8.31
C ALA A 122 -4.95 -7.47 7.88
N THR A 123 -5.07 -7.78 6.58
CA THR A 123 -6.15 -8.60 6.02
C THR A 123 -5.70 -10.02 5.66
N GLY A 124 -4.44 -10.38 5.97
CA GLY A 124 -3.87 -11.69 5.63
C GLY A 124 -3.83 -11.97 4.12
N LYS A 125 -3.79 -10.93 3.28
CA LYS A 125 -3.82 -10.98 1.82
C LYS A 125 -2.41 -10.84 1.24
N ILE A 126 -1.49 -11.69 1.68
CA ILE A 126 -0.12 -11.77 1.18
C ILE A 126 0.29 -13.24 1.05
N GLY A 127 1.17 -13.56 0.08
CA GLY A 127 1.65 -14.92 -0.14
C GLY A 127 0.60 -15.90 -0.68
N LYS A 128 -0.56 -15.40 -1.12
CA LYS A 128 -1.68 -16.19 -1.66
C LYS A 128 -1.88 -15.85 -3.15
N PRO A 129 -2.34 -16.79 -4.00
CA PRO A 129 -2.61 -16.50 -5.41
C PRO A 129 -3.54 -15.29 -5.58
N GLY A 130 -3.13 -14.36 -6.45
CA GLY A 130 -3.87 -13.13 -6.72
C GLY A 130 -3.85 -12.08 -5.61
N CYS A 131 -3.09 -12.29 -4.53
CA CYS A 131 -3.01 -11.34 -3.42
C CYS A 131 -1.70 -10.57 -3.40
N GLY A 132 -1.75 -9.40 -2.75
CA GLY A 132 -0.59 -8.77 -2.15
C GLY A 132 0.01 -7.61 -2.93
N PRO A 133 1.09 -7.05 -2.39
CA PRO A 133 1.77 -5.91 -2.97
C PRO A 133 2.54 -6.26 -4.24
N PHE A 134 2.32 -5.51 -5.32
CA PHE A 134 3.01 -5.66 -6.60
C PHE A 134 3.61 -4.33 -7.07
N SER A 135 4.90 -4.10 -6.76
CA SER A 135 5.62 -2.95 -7.28
C SER A 135 6.05 -3.19 -8.73
N LEU A 136 5.45 -2.46 -9.66
CA LEU A 136 5.77 -2.51 -11.09
C LEU A 136 7.09 -1.78 -11.35
N THR A 137 7.99 -2.42 -12.09
CA THR A 137 9.24 -1.82 -12.55
C THR A 137 9.14 -1.38 -14.01
N GLY A 138 9.68 -0.19 -14.31
CA GLY A 138 9.56 0.40 -15.65
C GLY A 138 10.47 -0.23 -16.71
N GLN A 139 11.78 -0.30 -16.45
CA GLN A 139 12.75 -0.81 -17.44
C GLN A 139 12.74 -2.34 -17.49
N PRO A 140 12.93 -2.96 -18.69
CA PRO A 140 12.84 -4.41 -18.87
C PRO A 140 13.74 -5.24 -17.94
N ASN A 141 14.90 -4.68 -17.57
CA ASN A 141 15.86 -5.34 -16.68
C ASN A 141 16.17 -4.49 -15.43
N ALA A 142 15.22 -3.67 -14.96
CA ALA A 142 15.41 -2.85 -13.77
C ALA A 142 15.73 -3.70 -12.52
N MET A 143 15.04 -4.84 -12.36
CA MET A 143 15.29 -5.76 -11.24
C MET A 143 16.60 -6.50 -11.40
N GLY A 144 16.89 -7.06 -12.58
CA GLY A 144 18.15 -7.76 -12.82
C GLY A 144 19.37 -6.85 -12.64
N GLY A 145 19.29 -5.58 -13.02
CA GLY A 145 20.34 -4.59 -12.74
C GLY A 145 20.64 -4.43 -11.23
N ARG A 146 19.61 -4.48 -10.38
CA ARG A 146 19.77 -4.45 -8.91
C ARG A 146 20.34 -5.76 -8.39
N GLU A 147 19.85 -6.88 -8.91
CA GLU A 147 20.32 -8.22 -8.53
C GLU A 147 21.79 -8.43 -8.87
N VAL A 148 22.32 -7.85 -9.94
CA VAL A 148 23.75 -8.00 -10.28
C VAL A 148 24.67 -6.99 -9.58
N GLY A 149 24.17 -6.17 -8.66
CA GLY A 149 24.98 -5.19 -7.92
C GLY A 149 25.12 -3.84 -8.61
N GLY A 150 24.15 -3.44 -9.43
CA GLY A 150 24.11 -2.13 -10.09
C GLY A 150 23.72 -0.95 -9.18
N LEU A 151 23.67 -1.14 -7.87
CA LEU A 151 23.37 -0.10 -6.88
C LEU A 151 24.62 0.21 -6.06
N SER A 152 24.82 1.49 -5.70
CA SER A 152 26.02 1.92 -4.98
C SER A 152 26.15 1.37 -3.55
N ASN A 153 25.07 0.80 -3.00
CA ASN A 153 24.97 0.34 -1.63
C ASN A 153 24.75 -1.18 -1.50
N LEU A 154 24.71 -1.94 -2.59
CA LEU A 154 24.45 -3.38 -2.57
C LEU A 154 25.41 -4.12 -3.48
N LEU A 155 25.95 -5.22 -2.97
CA LEU A 155 26.62 -6.24 -3.77
C LEU A 155 25.58 -7.07 -4.53
N SER A 156 26.06 -7.88 -5.48
CA SER A 156 25.19 -8.81 -6.23
C SER A 156 24.39 -9.72 -5.28
N ALA A 157 23.20 -10.12 -5.71
CA ALA A 157 22.22 -10.89 -4.96
C ALA A 157 21.76 -10.21 -3.65
N HIS A 158 21.62 -8.88 -3.66
CA HIS A 158 21.15 -8.08 -2.51
C HIS A 158 22.01 -8.22 -1.25
N ARG A 159 23.29 -8.50 -1.42
CA ARG A 159 24.23 -8.64 -0.30
C ARG A 159 24.62 -7.27 0.25
N ASP A 160 24.58 -7.14 1.56
CA ASP A 160 25.01 -5.93 2.27
C ASP A 160 26.52 -5.72 2.12
N LEU A 161 26.90 -4.56 1.58
CA LEU A 161 28.28 -4.13 1.39
C LEU A 161 29.04 -3.97 2.73
N ALA A 162 28.33 -3.65 3.81
CA ALA A 162 28.93 -3.45 5.12
C ALA A 162 29.15 -4.76 5.91
N ASN A 163 28.60 -5.88 5.44
CA ASN A 163 28.76 -7.18 6.11
C ASN A 163 29.95 -7.96 5.52
N PRO A 164 31.04 -8.18 6.27
CA PRO A 164 32.21 -8.91 5.78
C PRO A 164 31.96 -10.42 5.56
N GLN A 165 30.85 -10.98 6.06
CA GLN A 165 30.48 -12.38 5.86
C GLN A 165 29.60 -12.60 4.62
N HIS A 166 29.12 -11.52 3.99
CA HIS A 166 28.39 -11.61 2.72
C HIS A 166 29.34 -11.78 1.52
#